data_AF-A0A8H7Z221-F1
#
_entry.id   AF-A0A8H7Z221-F1
#
_cell.length_a   1.000
_cell.length_b   1.000
_cell.length_c   1.000
_cell.angle_alpha   90.00
_cell.angle_beta   90.00
_cell.angle_gamma   90.00
#
_symmetry.space_group_name_H-M   'P 1'
#
loop_
_entity.id
_entity.type
_entity.pdbx_description
1 polymer ?
#
loop_
_entity_poly.entity_id
_entity_poly.type
_entity_poly.pdbx_seq_one_letter_code
_entity_poly.pdbx_strand_id
1 'polypeptide(L)'
;MGSVLNAESKRSEATEMNIELPIAIVGVAGIYDLRSLRDTFKDIVIYQEFIKAAFGSDEKLWDGVSPARVEGQTSIENWWANGRLAVLAHSEADELIDVGQLRTMAKVIGKWRTAGTRGLPRNLLLLDDLKHGHDEIWSKGDELAQVIAKTVFELQRLEKS
;
A
#
# COMPACT_ATOMS: atom_id res chain seq x y z
N MET A 1 -7.18 -61.23 15.23
CA MET A 1 -7.65 -60.52 14.02
C MET A 1 -8.58 -59.42 14.51
N GLY A 2 -8.42 -58.13 14.25
CA GLY A 2 -7.41 -57.33 13.57
C GLY A 2 -7.78 -55.89 13.89
N SER A 3 -6.80 -55.10 14.30
CA SER A 3 -6.92 -53.64 14.47
C SER A 3 -7.18 -53.00 13.11
N VAL A 4 -8.14 -52.08 13.04
CA VAL A 4 -8.25 -51.07 11.98
C VAL A 4 -8.71 -49.78 12.67
N LEU A 5 -7.80 -49.09 13.33
CA LEU A 5 -7.01 -47.97 12.81
C LEU A 5 -7.89 -46.80 12.34
N ASN A 6 -7.99 -45.82 13.26
CA ASN A 6 -8.25 -44.41 13.01
C ASN A 6 -7.53 -43.97 11.73
N ALA A 7 -8.30 -43.66 10.69
CA ALA A 7 -7.79 -42.89 9.57
C ALA A 7 -7.76 -41.41 9.97
N GLU A 8 -6.81 -41.05 10.84
CA GLU A 8 -6.37 -39.67 10.93
C GLU A 8 -5.73 -39.31 9.58
N SER A 9 -6.49 -38.57 8.79
CA SER A 9 -6.00 -37.87 7.61
C SER A 9 -4.83 -37.00 8.05
N LYS A 10 -3.60 -37.46 7.76
CA LYS A 10 -2.38 -36.69 7.83
C LYS A 10 -2.53 -35.50 6.89
N ARG A 11 -3.12 -34.42 7.40
CA ARG A 11 -2.95 -33.08 6.83
C ARG A 11 -1.46 -32.81 6.94
N SER A 12 -0.78 -32.70 5.81
CA SER A 12 0.62 -32.32 5.77
C SER A 12 0.79 -31.06 6.62
N GLU A 13 1.60 -31.14 7.67
CA GLU A 13 2.20 -30.00 8.34
C GLU A 13 3.06 -29.28 7.29
N ALA A 14 2.42 -28.42 6.49
CA ALA A 14 3.11 -27.34 5.84
C ALA A 14 3.63 -26.49 7.01
N THR A 15 4.92 -26.57 7.25
CA THR A 15 5.61 -25.74 8.22
C THR A 15 5.21 -24.30 7.92
N GLU A 16 4.45 -23.67 8.82
CA GLU A 16 4.08 -22.26 8.69
C GLU A 16 5.39 -21.48 8.56
N MET A 17 5.68 -20.99 7.36
CA MET A 17 6.82 -20.10 7.16
C MET A 17 6.53 -18.85 7.97
N ASN A 18 7.27 -18.66 9.06
CA ASN A 18 7.18 -17.46 9.88
C ASN A 18 7.82 -16.30 9.09
N ILE A 19 7.00 -15.63 8.26
CA ILE A 19 7.42 -14.46 7.48
C ILE A 19 7.30 -13.23 8.37
N GLU A 20 8.41 -12.56 8.62
CA GLU A 20 8.40 -11.25 9.26
C GLU A 20 7.70 -10.23 8.35
N LEU A 21 6.64 -9.61 8.87
CA LEU A 21 5.89 -8.59 8.15
C LEU A 21 6.69 -7.28 8.08
N PRO A 22 6.55 -6.49 7.00
CA PRO A 22 7.26 -5.22 6.86
C PRO A 22 6.84 -4.24 7.97
N ILE A 23 7.81 -3.57 8.58
CA ILE A 23 7.58 -2.50 9.57
C ILE A 23 7.49 -1.11 8.92
N ALA A 24 7.92 -0.99 7.66
CA ALA A 24 7.78 0.21 6.87
C ALA A 24 7.33 -0.13 5.45
N ILE A 25 6.42 0.69 4.89
CA ILE A 25 5.94 0.58 3.52
C ILE A 25 6.04 1.96 2.87
N VAL A 26 6.60 2.00 1.66
CA VAL A 26 6.76 3.21 0.85
C VAL A 26 5.92 3.05 -0.40
N GLY A 27 4.96 3.95 -0.61
CA GLY A 27 4.24 4.08 -1.85
C GLY A 27 4.76 5.27 -2.66
N VAL A 28 5.32 5.01 -3.85
CA VAL A 28 5.87 6.03 -4.76
C VAL A 28 5.01 6.07 -6.01
N ALA A 29 4.49 7.24 -6.38
CA ALA A 29 3.64 7.43 -7.55
C ALA A 29 2.44 6.44 -7.60
N GLY A 30 1.86 6.15 -6.44
CA GLY A 30 0.90 5.05 -6.29
C GLY A 30 -0.53 5.39 -6.72
N ILE A 31 -1.24 4.37 -7.20
CA ILE A 31 -2.68 4.37 -7.44
C ILE A 31 -3.37 3.68 -6.26
N TYR A 32 -4.26 4.39 -5.56
CA TYR A 32 -4.89 3.90 -4.33
C TYR A 32 -6.43 3.86 -4.38
N ASP A 33 -7.05 4.60 -5.32
CA ASP A 33 -8.47 4.57 -5.64
C ASP A 33 -8.66 4.61 -7.16
N LEU A 34 -9.02 3.44 -7.73
CA LEU A 34 -9.18 3.25 -9.17
C LEU A 34 -10.34 4.06 -9.75
N ARG A 35 -11.46 4.16 -9.03
CA ARG A 35 -12.62 4.92 -9.49
C ARG A 35 -12.31 6.41 -9.49
N SER A 36 -11.67 6.89 -8.42
CA SER A 36 -11.21 8.28 -8.36
C SER A 36 -10.21 8.58 -9.48
N LEU A 37 -9.28 7.67 -9.77
CA LEU A 37 -8.31 7.87 -10.86
C LEU A 37 -9.04 8.02 -12.21
N ARG A 38 -9.94 7.08 -12.50
CA ARG A 38 -10.77 7.13 -13.72
C ARG A 38 -11.62 8.40 -13.79
N ASP A 39 -12.21 8.84 -12.68
CA ASP A 39 -13.05 10.05 -12.65
C ASP A 39 -12.23 11.34 -12.84
N THR A 40 -11.02 11.40 -12.26
CA THR A 40 -10.09 12.51 -12.48
C THR A 40 -9.73 12.64 -13.96
N PHE A 41 -9.44 11.52 -14.62
CA PHE A 41 -9.01 11.48 -16.02
C PHE A 41 -10.11 10.98 -16.97
N LYS A 42 -11.38 11.27 -16.67
CA LYS A 42 -12.54 10.72 -17.40
C LYS A 42 -12.54 10.99 -18.92
N ASP A 43 -11.89 12.07 -19.34
CA ASP A 43 -11.79 12.49 -20.74
C ASP A 43 -10.65 11.77 -21.49
N ILE A 44 -9.81 11.01 -20.77
CA ILE A 44 -8.71 10.21 -21.32
C ILE A 44 -9.10 8.72 -21.24
N VAL A 45 -9.54 8.18 -22.37
CA VAL A 45 -10.16 6.84 -22.47
C VAL A 45 -9.32 5.72 -21.86
N ILE A 46 -7.98 5.81 -21.95
CA ILE A 46 -7.07 4.75 -21.48
C ILE A 46 -7.28 4.39 -20.01
N TYR A 47 -7.62 5.36 -19.14
CA TYR A 47 -7.82 5.09 -17.71
C TYR A 47 -8.99 4.15 -17.45
N GLN A 48 -10.08 4.32 -18.20
CA GLN A 48 -11.20 3.39 -18.15
C GLN A 48 -10.81 2.01 -18.70
N GLU A 49 -10.08 1.98 -19.81
CA GLU A 49 -9.73 0.75 -20.52
C GLU A 49 -8.79 -0.14 -19.73
N PHE A 50 -7.70 0.40 -19.16
CA PHE A 50 -6.74 -0.43 -18.44
C PHE A 50 -7.34 -0.99 -17.14
N ILE A 51 -8.17 -0.20 -16.45
CA ILE A 51 -8.86 -0.66 -15.24
C ILE A 51 -9.84 -1.79 -15.59
N LYS A 52 -10.62 -1.62 -16.68
CA LYS A 52 -11.53 -2.67 -17.16
C LYS A 52 -10.80 -3.92 -17.64
N ALA A 53 -9.67 -3.76 -18.31
CA ALA A 53 -8.87 -4.88 -18.77
C ALA A 53 -8.31 -5.71 -17.59
N ALA A 54 -7.90 -5.05 -16.51
CA ALA A 54 -7.35 -5.71 -15.33
C ALA A 54 -8.42 -6.33 -14.42
N PHE A 55 -9.52 -5.63 -14.18
CA PHE A 55 -10.50 -5.99 -13.13
C PHE A 55 -11.93 -6.19 -13.65
N GLY A 56 -12.16 -6.14 -14.96
CA GLY A 56 -13.51 -6.18 -15.53
C GLY A 56 -14.30 -4.88 -15.31
N SER A 57 -15.58 -4.89 -15.68
CA SER A 57 -16.42 -3.68 -15.65
C SER A 57 -17.20 -3.44 -14.36
N ASP A 58 -17.07 -4.30 -13.35
CA ASP A 58 -17.75 -4.13 -12.06
C ASP A 58 -16.98 -3.17 -11.15
N GLU A 59 -17.50 -1.96 -10.96
CA GLU A 59 -16.88 -0.95 -10.10
C GLU A 59 -16.80 -1.38 -8.63
N LYS A 60 -17.64 -2.32 -8.16
CA LYS A 60 -17.51 -2.85 -6.80
C LYS A 60 -16.21 -3.63 -6.63
N LEU A 61 -15.75 -4.31 -7.68
CA LEU A 61 -14.46 -5.00 -7.66
C LEU A 61 -13.31 -3.97 -7.62
N TRP A 62 -13.46 -2.85 -8.32
CA TRP A 62 -12.47 -1.77 -8.28
C TRP A 62 -12.35 -1.19 -6.86
N ASP A 63 -13.48 -1.03 -6.18
CA ASP A 63 -13.51 -0.63 -4.77
C ASP A 63 -12.81 -1.66 -3.87
N GLY A 64 -13.06 -2.96 -4.10
CA GLY A 64 -12.47 -4.05 -3.33
C GLY A 64 -10.96 -4.22 -3.51
N VAL A 65 -10.38 -3.78 -4.64
CA VAL A 65 -8.93 -3.85 -4.89
C VAL A 65 -8.21 -2.52 -4.68
N SER A 66 -8.94 -1.43 -4.42
CA SER A 66 -8.38 -0.10 -4.19
C SER A 66 -7.92 0.05 -2.73
N PRO A 67 -6.61 0.13 -2.42
CA PRO A 67 -6.12 0.19 -1.04
C PRO A 67 -6.76 1.27 -0.17
N ALA A 68 -7.13 2.41 -0.76
CA ALA A 68 -7.75 3.51 -0.03
C ALA A 68 -9.26 3.32 0.26
N ARG A 69 -9.88 2.25 -0.27
CA ARG A 69 -11.31 1.94 -0.14
C ARG A 69 -11.59 0.66 0.64
N VAL A 70 -10.58 -0.18 0.88
CA VAL A 70 -10.77 -1.43 1.64
C VAL A 70 -11.06 -1.12 3.11
N GLU A 71 -12.20 -1.61 3.59
CA GLU A 71 -12.66 -1.50 4.98
C GLU A 71 -12.67 -2.87 5.68
N GLY A 72 -12.97 -2.87 6.98
CA GLY A 72 -13.09 -4.10 7.77
C GLY A 72 -11.75 -4.77 8.09
N GLN A 73 -11.76 -6.09 8.31
CA GLN A 73 -10.60 -6.82 8.86
C GLN A 73 -9.36 -6.81 7.95
N THR A 74 -9.55 -6.63 6.66
CA THR A 74 -8.49 -6.56 5.65
C THR A 74 -8.04 -5.13 5.34
N SER A 75 -8.61 -4.12 6.02
CA SER A 75 -8.15 -2.74 5.87
C SER A 75 -6.74 -2.58 6.44
N ILE A 76 -6.01 -1.57 5.95
CA ILE A 76 -4.66 -1.26 6.44
C ILE A 76 -4.65 -0.98 7.93
N GLU A 77 -5.70 -0.31 8.44
CA GLU A 77 -5.87 -0.01 9.86
C GLU A 77 -5.83 -1.28 10.73
N ASN A 78 -6.46 -2.36 10.27
CA ASN A 78 -6.62 -3.60 11.03
C ASN A 78 -5.56 -4.65 10.72
N TRP A 79 -5.10 -4.74 9.47
CA TRP A 79 -4.18 -5.80 9.04
C TRP A 79 -2.71 -5.46 9.33
N TRP A 80 -2.29 -4.21 9.14
CA TRP A 80 -0.88 -3.82 9.30
C TRP A 80 -0.54 -3.43 10.75
N ALA A 81 -0.76 -4.38 11.66
CA ALA A 81 -0.64 -4.15 13.10
C ALA A 81 0.80 -3.84 13.56
N ASN A 82 1.79 -4.50 12.94
CA ASN A 82 3.23 -4.37 13.25
C ASN A 82 3.89 -3.16 12.58
N GLY A 83 3.19 -2.47 11.68
CA GLY A 83 3.74 -1.33 10.95
C GLY A 83 4.12 -0.18 11.88
N ARG A 84 5.17 0.55 11.50
CA ARG A 84 5.74 1.68 12.24
C ARG A 84 5.85 2.94 11.40
N LEU A 85 6.16 2.81 10.11
CA LEU A 85 6.32 3.94 9.21
C LEU A 85 5.64 3.70 7.86
N ALA A 86 4.67 4.54 7.55
CA ALA A 86 4.16 4.66 6.20
C ALA A 86 4.80 5.89 5.52
N VAL A 87 5.26 5.72 4.28
CA VAL A 87 5.74 6.84 3.46
C VAL A 87 4.92 6.90 2.18
N LEU A 88 4.39 8.07 1.87
CA LEU A 88 3.73 8.33 0.59
C LEU A 88 4.53 9.40 -0.15
N ALA A 89 5.01 9.05 -1.34
CA ALA A 89 5.81 9.91 -2.19
C ALA A 89 5.13 10.15 -3.54
N HIS A 90 5.17 11.39 -4.00
CA HIS A 90 4.59 11.83 -5.27
C HIS A 90 5.41 12.99 -5.83
N SER A 91 5.47 13.08 -7.16
CA SER A 91 6.12 14.20 -7.82
C SER A 91 5.11 15.24 -8.29
N GLU A 92 5.47 16.51 -8.14
CA GLU A 92 4.73 17.63 -8.74
C GLU A 92 4.76 17.62 -10.28
N ALA A 93 5.70 16.88 -10.87
CA ALA A 93 5.86 16.72 -12.31
C ALA A 93 5.22 15.43 -12.85
N ASP A 94 4.55 14.63 -12.01
CA ASP A 94 3.84 13.42 -12.42
C ASP A 94 2.67 13.80 -13.35
N GLU A 95 2.76 13.32 -14.59
CA GLU A 95 1.84 13.60 -15.67
C GLU A 95 0.77 12.51 -15.83
N LEU A 96 0.91 11.38 -15.13
CA LEU A 96 0.04 10.21 -15.28
C LEU A 96 -0.91 10.03 -14.10
N ILE A 97 -0.50 10.39 -12.89
CA ILE A 97 -1.29 10.22 -11.67
C ILE A 97 -1.42 11.55 -10.95
N ASP A 98 -2.63 11.90 -10.52
CA ASP A 98 -2.84 13.15 -9.78
C ASP A 98 -2.53 13.00 -8.28
N VAL A 99 -2.11 14.11 -7.65
CA VAL A 99 -1.82 14.17 -6.20
C VAL A 99 -3.00 13.75 -5.31
N GLY A 100 -4.23 13.75 -5.83
CA GLY A 100 -5.42 13.26 -5.14
C GLY A 100 -5.31 11.80 -4.71
N GLN A 101 -4.59 10.95 -5.46
CA GLN A 101 -4.31 9.56 -5.04
C GLN A 101 -3.51 9.53 -3.73
N LEU A 102 -2.40 10.27 -3.65
CA LEU A 102 -1.61 10.41 -2.43
C LEU A 102 -2.46 10.95 -1.27
N ARG A 103 -3.24 12.01 -1.52
CA ARG A 103 -4.08 12.65 -0.49
C ARG A 103 -5.17 11.70 0.04
N THR A 104 -5.74 10.88 -0.83
CA THR A 104 -6.77 9.90 -0.45
C THR A 104 -6.16 8.81 0.43
N MET A 105 -5.00 8.28 0.04
CA MET A 105 -4.28 7.29 0.84
C MET A 105 -3.78 7.86 2.17
N ALA A 106 -3.30 9.10 2.19
CA ALA A 106 -2.86 9.78 3.41
C ALA A 106 -3.95 9.84 4.48
N LYS A 107 -5.23 9.97 4.10
CA LYS A 107 -6.37 9.93 5.04
C LYS A 107 -6.53 8.55 5.67
N VAL A 108 -6.42 7.48 4.89
CA VAL A 108 -6.50 6.09 5.37
C VAL A 108 -5.35 5.77 6.30
N ILE A 109 -4.13 6.12 5.90
CA ILE A 109 -2.94 5.96 6.75
C ILE A 109 -3.02 6.82 8.01
N GLY A 110 -3.63 8.01 7.94
CA GLY A 110 -3.93 8.84 9.11
C GLY A 110 -4.75 8.10 10.16
N LYS A 111 -5.79 7.36 9.74
CA LYS A 111 -6.58 6.50 10.64
C LYS A 111 -5.72 5.39 11.25
N TRP A 112 -4.96 4.67 10.43
CA TRP A 112 -4.01 3.64 10.89
C TRP A 112 -2.99 4.18 11.91
N ARG A 113 -2.49 5.39 11.69
CA ARG A 113 -1.58 6.08 12.61
C ARG A 113 -2.26 6.37 13.95
N THR A 114 -3.48 6.89 13.93
CA THR A 114 -4.25 7.19 15.15
C THR A 114 -4.73 5.95 15.90
N ALA A 115 -5.02 4.86 15.19
CA ALA A 115 -5.42 3.57 15.75
C ALA A 115 -4.25 2.81 16.39
N GLY A 116 -3.03 3.35 16.36
CA GLY A 116 -1.85 2.76 16.98
C GLY A 116 -2.13 2.30 18.41
N THR A 117 -2.00 1.01 18.66
CA THR A 117 -2.19 0.42 19.99
C THR A 117 -0.84 0.03 20.59
N ARG A 118 -0.74 0.19 21.92
CA ARG A 118 0.33 -0.36 22.78
C ARG A 118 1.75 0.15 22.52
N GLY A 119 1.97 1.45 22.67
CA GLY A 119 3.31 2.02 22.94
C GLY A 119 4.33 1.96 21.81
N LEU A 120 3.97 1.45 20.62
CA LEU A 120 4.80 1.51 19.44
C LEU A 120 4.38 2.70 18.58
N PRO A 121 5.22 3.75 18.43
CA PRO A 121 4.87 4.91 17.64
C PRO A 121 4.70 4.53 16.17
N ARG A 122 3.55 4.88 15.61
CA ARG A 122 3.27 4.87 14.16
C ARG A 122 3.47 6.26 13.60
N ASN A 123 4.10 6.37 12.43
CA ASN A 123 4.27 7.63 11.74
C ASN A 123 3.87 7.55 10.25
N LEU A 124 3.50 8.71 9.72
CA LEU A 124 3.26 8.94 8.30
C LEU A 124 4.20 10.05 7.84
N LEU A 125 5.04 9.76 6.84
CA LEU A 125 5.87 10.72 6.15
C LEU A 125 5.29 10.99 4.75
N LEU A 126 5.05 12.26 4.44
CA LEU A 126 4.64 12.70 3.10
C LEU A 126 5.82 13.35 2.41
N LEU A 127 6.10 12.91 1.18
CA LEU A 127 7.13 13.44 0.29
C LEU A 127 6.45 13.80 -1.03
N ASP A 128 5.75 14.93 -1.08
CA ASP A 128 4.94 15.35 -2.23
C ASP A 128 5.66 16.37 -3.14
N ASP A 129 6.99 16.48 -3.00
CA ASP A 129 7.84 17.43 -3.69
C ASP A 129 8.90 16.78 -4.58
N LEU A 130 8.80 15.48 -4.87
CA LEU A 130 9.72 14.79 -5.78
C LEU A 130 9.74 15.51 -7.13
N LYS A 131 10.88 15.43 -7.83
CA LYS A 131 11.00 15.91 -9.21
C LYS A 131 10.85 14.76 -10.20
N HIS A 132 10.78 15.10 -11.48
CA HIS A 132 10.64 14.19 -12.61
C HIS A 132 9.24 13.59 -12.85
N GLY A 133 8.98 13.22 -14.11
CA GLY A 133 7.73 12.57 -14.50
C GLY A 133 7.58 11.15 -13.93
N HIS A 134 6.39 10.57 -14.09
CA HIS A 134 5.99 9.31 -13.47
C HIS A 134 7.03 8.18 -13.68
N ASP A 135 7.43 7.96 -14.94
CA ASP A 135 8.39 6.92 -15.32
C ASP A 135 9.85 7.35 -15.06
N GLU A 136 10.10 8.66 -15.04
CA GLU A 136 11.45 9.20 -14.83
C GLU A 136 11.94 8.99 -13.40
N ILE A 137 11.05 9.05 -12.40
CA ILE A 137 11.38 8.73 -11.00
C ILE A 137 12.04 7.34 -10.89
N TRP A 138 11.53 6.37 -11.66
CA TRP A 138 12.04 5.00 -11.68
C TRP A 138 13.29 4.84 -12.54
N SER A 139 13.29 5.43 -13.75
CA SER A 139 14.36 5.23 -14.72
C SER A 139 15.63 6.02 -14.41
N LYS A 140 15.52 7.23 -13.84
CA LYS A 140 16.66 8.01 -13.34
C LYS A 140 17.09 7.54 -11.95
N GLY A 141 16.12 7.18 -11.11
CA GLY A 141 16.32 6.51 -9.82
C GLY A 141 16.89 7.39 -8.70
N ASP A 142 17.24 8.64 -8.97
CA ASP A 142 17.78 9.57 -7.98
C ASP A 142 16.73 9.98 -6.94
N GLU A 143 15.52 10.33 -7.38
CA GLU A 143 14.38 10.61 -6.51
C GLU A 143 13.96 9.37 -5.71
N LEU A 144 13.90 8.20 -6.35
CA LEU A 144 13.60 6.95 -5.66
C LEU A 144 14.64 6.62 -4.57
N ALA A 145 15.93 6.78 -4.87
CA ALA A 145 16.99 6.57 -3.90
C ALA A 145 16.86 7.53 -2.70
N GLN A 146 16.51 8.80 -2.94
CA GLN A 146 16.27 9.77 -1.87
C GLN A 146 15.07 9.39 -0.99
N VAL A 147 13.96 8.94 -1.59
CA VAL A 147 12.79 8.45 -0.84
C VAL A 147 13.17 7.28 0.07
N ILE A 148 13.93 6.31 -0.45
CA ILE A 148 14.38 5.15 0.32
C ILE A 148 15.30 5.60 1.47
N ALA A 149 16.26 6.48 1.19
CA ALA A 149 17.18 7.00 2.21
C ALA A 149 16.43 7.74 3.33
N LYS A 150 15.48 8.63 2.98
CA LYS A 150 14.61 9.32 3.94
C LYS A 150 13.78 8.33 4.77
N THR A 151 13.26 7.28 4.14
CA THR A 151 12.48 6.23 4.83
C THR A 151 13.32 5.49 5.87
N VAL A 152 14.51 5.01 5.49
CA VAL A 152 15.40 4.29 6.41
C VAL A 152 15.83 5.19 7.55
N PHE A 153 16.18 6.45 7.26
CA PHE A 153 16.55 7.43 8.28
C PHE A 153 15.42 7.68 9.28
N GLU A 154 14.19 7.89 8.79
CA GLU A 154 13.04 8.13 9.65
C GLU A 154 12.70 6.90 10.50
N LEU A 155 12.82 5.69 9.93
CA LEU A 155 12.61 4.44 10.67
C LEU A 155 13.63 4.28 11.81
N GLN A 156 14.91 4.54 11.55
CA GLN A 156 15.97 4.55 12.58
C GLN A 156 15.74 5.61 13.67
N ARG A 157 15.16 6.76 13.30
CA ARG A 157 14.81 7.81 14.26
C ARG A 157 13.71 7.34 15.22
N LEU A 158 12.70 6.65 14.68
CA LEU A 158 11.60 6.08 15.47
C LEU A 158 12.04 4.93 16.38
N GLU A 159 13.14 4.23 16.07
CA GLU A 159 13.71 3.20 16.96
C GLU A 159 14.42 3.77 18.20
N LYS A 160 14.84 5.03 18.12
CA LYS A 160 15.58 5.71 19.19
C LYS A 160 14.68 6.55 20.12
N SER A 161 13.40 6.70 19.77
CA SER A 161 12.39 7.48 20.50
C SER A 161 11.52 6.61 21.37
#